data_AF-X1I0A4-F1
#
_entry.id   AF-X1I0A4-F1
#
_cell.length_a   1.000
_cell.length_b   1.000
_cell.length_c   1.000
_cell.angle_alpha   90.00
_cell.angle_beta   90.00
_cell.angle_gamma   90.00
#
_symmetry.space_group_name_H-M   'P 1'
#
loop_
_entity.id
_entity.type
_entity.pdbx_description
1 polymer ?
#
loop_
_entity_poly.entity_id
_entity_poly.type
_entity_poly.pdbx_seq_one_letter_code
_entity_poly.pdbx_strand_id
1 'polypeptide(L)'
;GNLSSKYNFTLPNDDRLLELLRNPFYLNEYLQNYNKIEGKIIDYTTFKKILWNKKILNSSHTKDNLHLNREKCFLKIAKNRADSGHFFVSVDDFDNKALQKLEDDEIIKYDSDNDGYFITHEICEEWALEKIIERNFNKSGDYKNFFDSLGSSLPIRRAFRNWLSEQLLINQDEVKFLIEESIINDEIESFWKDEILVSVLLSDYSRVFFQIFENKLLENNQELLMRISFIIRIACKEIDEGFLNLLGLQKTDGIALKTLFTKPKGNGWNCVIDFIHKHKQEFGLHNINII
;
A
#
# COMPACT_ATOMS: atom_id res chain seq x y z
N GLY A 1 -3.25 24.69 16.61
CA GLY A 1 -2.05 25.54 16.55
C GLY A 1 -0.95 24.77 15.86
N ASN A 2 -0.32 25.33 14.83
CA ASN A 2 0.56 24.59 13.93
C ASN A 2 1.87 24.19 14.64
N LEU A 3 2.12 22.89 14.81
CA LEU A 3 3.31 22.35 15.49
C LEU A 3 4.60 22.86 14.84
N SER A 4 4.59 23.06 13.53
CA SER A 4 5.72 23.62 12.77
C SER A 4 6.12 25.02 13.22
N SER A 5 5.14 25.89 13.47
CA SER A 5 5.39 27.24 13.99
C SER A 5 5.87 27.23 15.44
N LYS A 6 5.39 26.29 16.25
CA LYS A 6 5.81 26.16 17.66
C LYS A 6 7.27 25.68 17.78
N TYR A 7 7.67 24.76 16.90
CA TYR A 7 8.98 24.09 16.96
C TYR A 7 9.95 24.54 15.85
N ASN A 8 9.62 25.61 15.11
CA ASN A 8 10.44 26.24 14.07
C ASN A 8 11.02 25.27 13.03
N PHE A 9 10.17 24.42 12.43
CA PHE A 9 10.54 23.63 11.26
C PHE A 9 9.61 23.92 10.08
N THR A 10 10.13 23.84 8.86
CA THR A 10 9.32 23.98 7.64
C THR A 10 8.63 22.67 7.32
N LEU A 11 7.37 22.76 6.90
CA LEU A 11 6.65 21.64 6.33
C LEU A 11 6.97 21.52 4.82
N PRO A 12 6.96 20.31 4.25
CA PRO A 12 7.08 20.13 2.81
C PRO A 12 5.84 20.67 2.08
N ASN A 13 6.02 21.10 0.83
CA ASN A 13 4.92 21.55 -0.04
C ASN A 13 4.18 20.38 -0.71
N ASP A 14 4.73 19.16 -0.64
CA ASP A 14 4.13 17.96 -1.20
C ASP A 14 3.04 17.44 -0.25
N ASP A 15 1.78 17.47 -0.70
CA ASP A 15 0.60 17.06 0.08
C ASP A 15 0.66 15.61 0.56
N ARG A 16 1.32 14.72 -0.19
CA ARG A 16 1.42 13.29 0.16
C ARG A 16 2.49 13.09 1.20
N LEU A 17 3.59 13.81 1.10
CA LEU A 17 4.57 13.85 2.14
C LEU A 17 3.94 14.43 3.41
N LEU A 18 3.13 15.49 3.32
CA LEU A 18 2.36 15.99 4.46
C LEU A 18 1.47 14.92 5.10
N GLU A 19 0.75 14.16 4.29
CA GLU A 19 -0.09 13.05 4.80
C GLU A 19 0.77 11.96 5.46
N LEU A 20 1.88 11.58 4.84
CA LEU A 20 2.83 10.59 5.37
C LEU A 20 3.40 11.04 6.74
N LEU A 21 3.72 12.34 6.87
CA LEU A 21 4.24 12.94 8.12
C LEU A 21 3.19 13.01 9.24
N ARG A 22 1.92 12.67 9.00
CA ARG A 22 0.95 12.47 10.10
C ARG A 22 1.25 11.23 10.92
N ASN A 23 2.00 10.27 10.36
CA ASN A 23 2.53 9.15 11.12
C ASN A 23 3.77 9.60 11.91
N PRO A 24 3.80 9.42 13.24
CA PRO A 24 4.90 9.85 14.10
C PRO A 24 6.28 9.31 13.70
N PHE A 25 6.35 8.10 13.13
CA PHE A 25 7.61 7.52 12.66
C PHE A 25 8.22 8.37 11.53
N TYR A 26 7.43 8.69 10.51
CA TYR A 26 7.89 9.48 9.37
C TYR A 26 8.17 10.93 9.77
N LEU A 27 7.36 11.50 10.67
CA LEU A 27 7.64 12.83 11.24
C LEU A 27 8.99 12.86 11.96
N ASN A 28 9.27 11.87 12.81
CA ASN A 28 10.56 11.78 13.48
C ASN A 28 11.70 11.66 12.47
N GLU A 29 11.62 10.78 11.46
CA GLU A 29 12.66 10.68 10.44
C GLU A 29 12.84 11.96 9.63
N TYR A 30 11.76 12.69 9.32
CA TYR A 30 11.83 13.99 8.66
C TYR A 30 12.59 15.01 9.51
N LEU A 31 12.24 15.12 10.79
CA LEU A 31 12.89 16.05 11.73
C LEU A 31 14.36 15.69 11.98
N GLN A 32 14.70 14.41 12.09
CA GLN A 32 16.09 13.95 12.27
C GLN A 32 16.99 14.23 11.05
N ASN A 33 16.39 14.38 9.86
CA ASN A 33 17.12 14.74 8.65
C ASN A 33 16.89 16.20 8.23
N TYR A 34 16.22 17.01 9.06
CA TYR A 34 15.74 18.33 8.69
C TYR A 34 16.85 19.23 8.14
N ASN A 35 18.01 19.33 8.79
CA ASN A 35 19.13 20.15 8.32
C ASN A 35 19.68 19.74 6.93
N LYS A 36 19.51 18.47 6.52
CA LYS A 36 19.93 17.98 5.19
C LYS A 36 18.88 18.29 4.11
N ILE A 37 17.65 18.53 4.54
CA ILE A 37 16.43 18.69 3.76
C ILE A 37 16.01 20.17 3.67
N GLU A 38 16.39 20.99 4.66
CA GLU A 38 16.05 22.40 4.78
C GLU A 38 16.49 23.19 3.53
N GLY A 39 15.57 24.00 3.00
CA GLY A 39 15.78 24.76 1.77
C GLY A 39 15.73 23.94 0.48
N LYS A 40 15.51 22.62 0.54
CA LYS A 40 15.31 21.77 -0.65
C LYS A 40 13.83 21.45 -0.83
N ILE A 41 13.41 21.41 -2.09
CA ILE A 41 12.13 20.81 -2.45
C ILE A 41 12.31 19.30 -2.31
N ILE A 42 11.63 18.70 -1.33
CA ILE A 42 11.58 17.25 -1.15
C ILE A 42 10.15 16.80 -1.35
N ASP A 43 9.97 15.98 -2.38
CA ASP A 43 8.73 15.27 -2.65
C ASP A 43 8.68 13.93 -1.89
N TYR A 44 7.49 13.34 -1.90
CA TYR A 44 7.22 12.05 -1.27
C TYR A 44 8.19 10.94 -1.71
N THR A 45 8.41 10.80 -3.03
CA THR A 45 9.25 9.74 -3.62
C THR A 45 10.72 9.87 -3.20
N THR A 46 11.24 11.09 -3.26
CA THR A 46 12.62 11.41 -2.84
C THR A 46 12.79 11.13 -1.36
N PHE A 47 11.80 11.48 -0.53
CA PHE A 47 11.85 11.21 0.91
C PHE A 47 11.91 9.70 1.21
N LYS A 48 11.01 8.89 0.63
CA LYS A 48 11.02 7.42 0.79
C LYS A 48 12.36 6.80 0.33
N LYS A 49 12.93 7.29 -0.77
CA LYS A 49 14.25 6.87 -1.25
C LYS A 49 15.38 7.19 -0.26
N ILE A 50 15.36 8.38 0.35
CA ILE A 50 16.31 8.77 1.40
C ILE A 50 16.20 7.80 2.59
N LEU A 51 14.98 7.50 3.04
CA LEU A 51 14.76 6.57 4.16
C LEU A 51 15.30 5.18 3.86
N TRP A 52 15.00 4.63 2.68
CA TRP A 52 15.52 3.33 2.25
C TRP A 52 17.04 3.31 2.22
N ASN A 53 17.65 4.34 1.61
CA ASN A 53 19.10 4.43 1.46
C ASN A 53 19.82 4.58 2.81
N LYS A 54 19.19 5.28 3.76
CA LYS A 54 19.72 5.50 5.10
C LYS A 54 19.58 4.26 5.98
N LYS A 55 18.37 3.71 6.10
CA LYS A 55 18.08 2.61 7.03
C LYS A 55 18.47 1.26 6.45
N ILE A 56 17.88 0.87 5.32
CA ILE A 56 18.00 -0.51 4.82
C ILE A 56 19.32 -0.71 4.08
N LEU A 57 19.55 0.10 3.04
CA LEU A 57 20.74 -0.03 2.19
C LEU A 57 22.01 0.38 2.94
N ASN A 58 21.89 1.40 3.80
CA ASN A 58 23.01 2.11 4.43
C ASN A 58 24.10 2.46 3.41
N SER A 59 23.74 3.26 2.41
CA SER A 59 24.56 3.55 1.22
C SER A 59 25.87 4.30 1.51
N SER A 60 26.12 4.66 2.77
CA SER A 60 27.41 5.22 3.22
C SER A 60 28.49 4.15 3.39
N HIS A 61 28.12 2.86 3.49
CA HIS A 61 29.04 1.74 3.67
C HIS A 61 29.01 0.79 2.47
N THR A 62 29.70 1.17 1.39
CA THR A 62 29.69 0.43 0.12
C THR A 62 30.80 -0.60 -0.06
N LYS A 63 31.80 -0.60 0.83
CA LYS A 63 32.94 -1.53 0.77
C LYS A 63 32.47 -2.98 0.64
N ASP A 64 33.10 -3.74 -0.26
CA ASP A 64 32.79 -5.14 -0.55
C ASP A 64 31.33 -5.40 -0.97
N ASN A 65 30.65 -4.40 -1.56
CA ASN A 65 29.22 -4.46 -1.91
C ASN A 65 28.28 -4.72 -0.71
N LEU A 66 28.72 -4.39 0.51
CA LEU A 66 27.97 -4.68 1.73
C LEU A 66 26.54 -4.14 1.71
N HIS A 67 26.35 -2.90 1.26
CA HIS A 67 25.03 -2.30 1.09
C HIS A 67 24.08 -3.13 0.21
N LEU A 68 24.57 -3.69 -0.91
CA LEU A 68 23.76 -4.56 -1.79
C LEU A 68 23.44 -5.90 -1.12
N ASN A 69 24.40 -6.47 -0.38
CA ASN A 69 24.17 -7.71 0.36
C ASN A 69 23.18 -7.51 1.51
N ARG A 70 23.23 -6.37 2.21
CA ARG A 70 22.23 -5.95 3.21
C ARG A 70 20.84 -5.90 2.62
N GLU A 71 20.69 -5.21 1.49
CA GLU A 71 19.40 -5.15 0.81
C GLU A 71 18.90 -6.54 0.40
N LYS A 72 19.75 -7.36 -0.23
CA LYS A 72 19.37 -8.73 -0.63
C LYS A 72 18.93 -9.57 0.57
N CYS A 73 19.68 -9.53 1.67
CA CYS A 73 19.34 -10.26 2.89
C CYS A 73 18.00 -9.77 3.45
N PHE A 74 17.81 -8.46 3.57
CA PHE A 74 16.58 -7.93 4.15
C PHE A 74 15.34 -8.26 3.30
N LEU A 75 15.43 -8.13 1.97
CA LEU A 75 14.33 -8.50 1.07
C LEU A 75 14.01 -9.99 1.14
N LYS A 76 15.01 -10.87 1.24
CA LYS A 76 14.80 -12.31 1.37
C LYS A 76 14.15 -12.66 2.72
N ILE A 77 14.54 -12.01 3.82
CA ILE A 77 13.87 -12.18 5.13
C ILE A 77 12.40 -11.75 5.05
N ALA A 78 12.12 -10.55 4.53
CA ALA A 78 10.76 -10.03 4.42
C ALA A 78 9.87 -10.93 3.54
N LYS A 79 10.40 -11.41 2.41
CA LYS A 79 9.66 -12.34 1.54
C LYS A 79 9.37 -13.67 2.23
N ASN A 80 10.38 -14.30 2.82
CA ASN A 80 10.23 -15.57 3.52
C ASN A 80 9.24 -15.48 4.69
N ARG A 81 9.29 -14.37 5.44
CA ARG A 81 8.33 -14.09 6.53
C ARG A 81 6.92 -13.97 5.99
N ALA A 82 6.72 -13.14 4.97
CA ALA A 82 5.41 -12.93 4.37
C ALA A 82 4.82 -14.23 3.81
N ASP A 83 5.62 -15.05 3.14
CA ASP A 83 5.17 -16.29 2.51
C ASP A 83 4.89 -17.40 3.51
N SER A 84 5.73 -17.53 4.53
CA SER A 84 5.59 -18.60 5.53
C SER A 84 4.55 -18.27 6.61
N GLY A 85 4.27 -16.99 6.86
CA GLY A 85 3.42 -16.52 7.94
C GLY A 85 4.03 -16.68 9.34
N HIS A 86 5.24 -17.22 9.45
CA HIS A 86 5.93 -17.38 10.74
C HIS A 86 6.56 -16.07 11.19
N PHE A 87 6.64 -15.90 12.52
CA PHE A 87 7.27 -14.71 13.08
C PHE A 87 8.80 -14.72 12.86
N PHE A 88 9.43 -15.89 12.97
CA PHE A 88 10.86 -16.08 12.79
C PHE A 88 11.15 -16.75 11.43
N VAL A 89 12.24 -16.33 10.80
CA VAL A 89 12.71 -16.85 9.52
C VAL A 89 14.11 -17.42 9.70
N SER A 90 14.26 -18.72 9.41
CA SER A 90 15.58 -19.35 9.34
C SER A 90 16.31 -18.92 8.05
N VAL A 91 17.63 -18.86 8.14
CA VAL A 91 18.49 -18.22 7.14
C VAL A 91 19.59 -19.14 6.63
N ASP A 92 19.24 -20.09 5.77
CA ASP A 92 20.23 -20.76 4.93
C ASP A 92 20.64 -19.81 3.78
N ASP A 93 21.96 -19.65 3.57
CA ASP A 93 22.56 -18.87 2.48
C ASP A 93 22.48 -17.32 2.57
N PHE A 94 22.62 -16.75 3.76
CA PHE A 94 22.70 -15.30 3.94
C PHE A 94 24.12 -14.82 4.24
N ASP A 95 24.43 -13.57 3.85
CA ASP A 95 25.71 -12.95 4.17
C ASP A 95 25.72 -12.55 5.67
N ASN A 96 26.48 -13.28 6.49
CA ASN A 96 26.56 -13.04 7.94
C ASN A 96 26.96 -11.61 8.31
N LYS A 97 27.82 -10.96 7.50
CA LYS A 97 28.23 -9.58 7.75
C LYS A 97 27.08 -8.61 7.45
N ALA A 98 26.29 -8.90 6.42
CA ALA A 98 25.08 -8.15 6.11
C ALA A 98 24.00 -8.33 7.19
N LEU A 99 23.78 -9.55 7.67
CA LEU A 99 22.86 -9.85 8.78
C LEU A 99 23.25 -9.11 10.06
N GLN A 100 24.51 -9.23 10.47
CA GLN A 100 25.03 -8.53 11.65
C GLN A 100 24.82 -7.01 11.52
N LYS A 101 25.03 -6.44 10.33
CA LYS A 101 24.87 -5.01 10.11
C LYS A 101 23.41 -4.54 10.07
N LEU A 102 22.48 -5.41 9.65
CA LEU A 102 21.04 -5.14 9.78
C LEU A 102 20.59 -5.23 11.24
N GLU A 103 21.19 -6.13 12.03
CA GLU A 103 20.93 -6.26 13.46
C GLU A 103 21.51 -5.11 14.29
N ASP A 104 22.74 -4.67 14.00
CA ASP A 104 23.38 -3.49 14.59
C ASP A 104 22.50 -2.22 14.41
N ASP A 105 21.81 -2.11 13.28
CA ASP A 105 20.91 -1.00 12.94
C ASP A 105 19.45 -1.26 13.39
N GLU A 106 19.21 -2.31 14.19
CA GLU A 106 17.91 -2.70 14.74
C GLU A 106 16.82 -2.90 13.69
N ILE A 107 17.15 -3.41 12.49
CA ILE A 107 16.17 -3.69 11.42
C ILE A 107 15.65 -5.13 11.50
N ILE A 108 16.53 -6.03 11.90
CA ILE A 108 16.23 -7.41 12.22
C ILE A 108 16.85 -7.76 13.56
N LYS A 109 16.44 -8.87 14.15
CA LYS A 109 17.10 -9.43 15.32
C LYS A 109 17.09 -10.95 15.25
N TYR A 110 18.20 -11.57 15.63
CA TYR A 110 18.27 -13.02 15.76
C TYR A 110 17.71 -13.47 17.11
N ASP A 111 16.93 -14.54 17.09
CA ASP A 111 16.40 -15.21 18.25
C ASP A 111 16.99 -16.63 18.32
N SER A 112 17.78 -16.88 19.37
CA SER A 112 18.48 -18.16 19.54
C SER A 112 17.55 -19.30 19.93
N ASP A 113 16.42 -19.01 20.56
CA ASP A 113 15.48 -20.03 21.02
C ASP A 113 14.65 -20.59 19.86
N ASN A 114 14.41 -19.75 18.85
CA ASN A 114 13.66 -20.09 17.64
C ASN A 114 14.55 -20.31 16.40
N ASP A 115 15.88 -20.20 16.56
CA ASP A 115 16.88 -20.30 15.49
C ASP A 115 16.50 -19.53 14.22
N GLY A 116 16.17 -18.24 14.39
CA GLY A 116 15.68 -17.44 13.27
C GLY A 116 15.66 -15.93 13.53
N TYR A 117 15.51 -15.18 12.44
CA TYR A 117 15.44 -13.73 12.46
C TYR A 117 14.00 -13.24 12.42
N PHE A 118 13.70 -12.14 13.11
CA PHE A 118 12.46 -11.40 12.94
C PHE A 118 12.74 -9.94 12.56
N ILE A 119 11.78 -9.31 11.88
CA ILE A 119 11.82 -7.89 11.55
C ILE A 119 11.30 -7.10 12.75
N THR A 120 12.08 -6.12 13.21
CA THR A 120 11.81 -5.33 14.42
C THR A 120 10.72 -4.28 14.21
N HIS A 121 10.54 -3.81 12.98
CA HIS A 121 9.63 -2.72 12.62
C HIS A 121 8.79 -3.06 11.40
N GLU A 122 7.46 -3.07 11.57
CA GLU A 122 6.50 -3.35 10.50
C GLU A 122 6.66 -2.42 9.29
N ILE A 123 6.98 -1.15 9.51
CA ILE A 123 7.22 -0.17 8.43
C ILE A 123 8.38 -0.61 7.51
N CYS A 124 9.42 -1.24 8.08
CA CYS A 124 10.53 -1.74 7.27
C CYS A 124 10.11 -2.98 6.46
N GLU A 125 9.27 -3.85 7.02
CA GLU A 125 8.68 -4.98 6.30
C GLU A 125 7.81 -4.49 5.12
N GLU A 126 6.95 -3.50 5.34
CA GLU A 126 6.14 -2.88 4.27
C GLU A 126 7.02 -2.35 3.13
N TRP A 127 8.08 -1.58 3.44
CA TRP A 127 8.98 -1.06 2.42
C TRP A 127 9.67 -2.16 1.62
N ALA A 128 10.04 -3.27 2.27
CA ALA A 128 10.67 -4.40 1.59
C ALA A 128 9.71 -5.06 0.61
N LEU A 129 8.47 -5.30 1.02
CA LEU A 129 7.45 -5.91 0.17
C LEU A 129 7.08 -5.00 -1.00
N GLU A 130 6.89 -3.69 -0.78
CA GLU A 130 6.69 -2.70 -1.85
C GLU A 130 7.85 -2.73 -2.87
N LYS A 131 9.09 -2.81 -2.38
CA LYS A 131 10.27 -2.88 -3.25
C LYS A 131 10.37 -4.19 -4.03
N ILE A 132 9.92 -5.31 -3.45
CA ILE A 132 9.82 -6.60 -4.15
C ILE A 132 8.79 -6.51 -5.27
N ILE A 133 7.62 -5.91 -5.00
CA ILE A 133 6.55 -5.72 -5.99
C ILE A 133 7.06 -4.87 -7.15
N GLU A 134 7.63 -3.69 -6.86
CA GLU A 134 8.23 -2.80 -7.85
C GLU A 134 9.26 -3.52 -8.73
N ARG A 135 10.13 -4.35 -8.13
CA ARG A 135 11.15 -5.10 -8.86
C ARG A 135 10.58 -6.20 -9.74
N ASN A 136 9.54 -6.89 -9.29
CA ASN A 136 8.88 -7.91 -10.10
C ASN A 136 8.10 -7.26 -11.24
N PHE A 137 7.38 -6.17 -10.96
CA PHE A 137 6.64 -5.42 -11.98
C PHE A 137 7.55 -5.00 -13.14
N ASN A 138 8.68 -4.33 -12.83
CA ASN A 138 9.63 -3.87 -13.83
C ASN A 138 10.35 -4.99 -14.63
N LYS A 139 10.35 -6.22 -14.11
CA LYS A 139 11.02 -7.36 -14.76
C LYS A 139 10.08 -8.29 -15.51
N SER A 140 8.78 -8.17 -15.26
CA SER A 140 7.78 -9.10 -15.77
C SER A 140 7.49 -8.81 -17.25
N GLY A 141 7.39 -9.87 -18.06
CA GLY A 141 6.97 -9.76 -19.46
C GLY A 141 5.44 -9.75 -19.62
N ASP A 142 4.73 -10.31 -18.63
CA ASP A 142 3.27 -10.37 -18.57
C ASP A 142 2.79 -10.35 -17.11
N TYR A 143 1.49 -10.04 -16.92
CA TYR A 143 0.93 -9.82 -15.59
C TYR A 143 0.60 -11.11 -14.82
N LYS A 144 0.42 -12.24 -15.49
CA LYS A 144 0.24 -13.52 -14.79
C LYS A 144 1.52 -13.91 -14.09
N ASN A 145 2.63 -13.93 -14.80
CA ASN A 145 3.94 -14.23 -14.23
C ASN A 145 4.33 -13.22 -13.13
N PHE A 146 3.94 -11.95 -13.29
CA PHE A 146 4.06 -10.96 -12.22
C PHE A 146 3.33 -11.41 -10.95
N PHE A 147 2.04 -11.71 -11.00
CA PHE A 147 1.28 -12.12 -9.82
C PHE A 147 1.74 -13.46 -9.23
N ASP A 148 2.08 -14.43 -10.09
CA ASP A 148 2.62 -15.72 -9.66
C ASP A 148 3.94 -15.53 -8.89
N SER A 149 4.79 -14.59 -9.32
CA SER A 149 6.05 -14.27 -8.62
C SER A 149 5.86 -13.65 -7.23
N LEU A 150 4.72 -12.98 -6.99
CA LEU A 150 4.38 -12.40 -5.70
C LEU A 150 3.89 -13.46 -4.71
N GLY A 151 3.15 -14.47 -5.20
CA GLY A 151 2.47 -15.46 -4.37
C GLY A 151 1.09 -14.99 -3.91
N SER A 152 0.63 -15.45 -2.74
CA SER A 152 -0.77 -15.21 -2.29
C SER A 152 -0.91 -14.75 -0.84
N SER A 153 0.20 -14.47 -0.15
CA SER A 153 0.18 -14.12 1.27
C SER A 153 -0.53 -12.79 1.56
N LEU A 154 -1.17 -12.67 2.72
CA LEU A 154 -1.87 -11.44 3.09
C LEU A 154 -0.94 -10.21 3.19
N PRO A 155 0.31 -10.32 3.71
CA PRO A 155 1.23 -9.20 3.72
C PRO A 155 1.59 -8.70 2.31
N ILE A 156 1.87 -9.60 1.36
CA ILE A 156 2.22 -9.17 -0.02
C ILE A 156 1.01 -8.54 -0.72
N ARG A 157 -0.20 -9.06 -0.49
CA ARG A 157 -1.44 -8.48 -1.02
C ARG A 157 -1.71 -7.08 -0.48
N ARG A 158 -1.48 -6.86 0.83
CA ARG A 158 -1.58 -5.52 1.44
C ARG A 158 -0.54 -4.57 0.84
N ALA A 159 0.71 -5.01 0.73
CA ALA A 159 1.78 -4.21 0.15
C ALA A 159 1.47 -3.86 -1.32
N PHE A 160 0.89 -4.79 -2.08
CA PHE A 160 0.47 -4.55 -3.47
C PHE A 160 -0.63 -3.50 -3.56
N ARG A 161 -1.66 -3.54 -2.71
CA ARG A 161 -2.68 -2.47 -2.66
C ARG A 161 -2.06 -1.10 -2.42
N ASN A 162 -1.14 -1.00 -1.46
CA ASN A 162 -0.46 0.25 -1.13
C ASN A 162 0.39 0.72 -2.30
N TRP A 163 1.19 -0.17 -2.88
CA TRP A 163 2.02 0.09 -4.05
C TRP A 163 1.19 0.56 -5.25
N LEU A 164 0.11 -0.14 -5.60
CA LEU A 164 -0.74 0.22 -6.74
C LEU A 164 -1.47 1.54 -6.49
N SER A 165 -1.94 1.79 -5.27
CA SER A 165 -2.54 3.07 -4.89
C SER A 165 -1.55 4.23 -5.06
N GLU A 166 -0.27 4.00 -4.72
CA GLU A 166 0.80 4.96 -4.96
C GLU A 166 1.03 5.16 -6.46
N GLN A 167 1.21 4.08 -7.24
CA GLN A 167 1.45 4.16 -8.68
C GLN A 167 0.32 4.83 -9.46
N LEU A 168 -0.94 4.56 -9.11
CA LEU A 168 -2.11 5.22 -9.69
C LEU A 168 -2.07 6.76 -9.54
N LEU A 169 -1.32 7.22 -8.55
CA LEU A 169 -1.25 8.60 -8.15
C LEU A 169 0.06 9.30 -8.61
N ILE A 170 1.19 8.59 -8.76
CA ILE A 170 2.45 9.13 -9.35
C ILE A 170 2.64 8.82 -10.83
N ASN A 171 2.33 7.60 -11.26
CA ASN A 171 2.72 7.01 -12.54
C ASN A 171 1.53 6.26 -13.15
N GLN A 172 0.36 6.90 -13.18
CA GLN A 172 -0.91 6.31 -13.64
C GLN A 172 -0.77 5.58 -14.99
N ASP A 173 0.00 6.15 -15.91
CA ASP A 173 0.25 5.60 -17.24
C ASP A 173 1.04 4.29 -17.24
N GLU A 174 1.90 4.05 -16.24
CA GLU A 174 2.71 2.84 -16.14
C GLU A 174 1.88 1.63 -15.69
N VAL A 175 0.87 1.87 -14.85
CA VAL A 175 0.05 0.79 -14.25
C VAL A 175 -1.33 0.62 -14.88
N LYS A 176 -1.75 1.47 -15.83
CA LYS A 176 -3.06 1.32 -16.48
C LYS A 176 -3.23 -0.03 -17.16
N PHE A 177 -2.20 -0.49 -17.89
CA PHE A 177 -2.24 -1.78 -18.58
C PHE A 177 -2.29 -2.96 -17.61
N LEU A 178 -1.59 -2.85 -16.47
CA LEU A 178 -1.69 -3.84 -15.39
C LEU A 178 -3.14 -3.97 -14.93
N ILE A 179 -3.84 -2.86 -14.70
CA ILE A 179 -5.24 -2.88 -14.27
C ILE A 179 -6.14 -3.47 -15.36
N GLU A 180 -6.02 -2.95 -16.58
CA GLU A 180 -6.92 -3.28 -17.69
C GLU A 180 -6.83 -4.76 -18.07
N GLU A 181 -5.62 -5.25 -18.33
CA GLU A 181 -5.38 -6.65 -18.69
C GLU A 181 -5.71 -7.60 -17.55
N SER A 182 -5.45 -7.19 -16.30
CA SER A 182 -5.60 -8.11 -15.19
C SER A 182 -7.04 -8.37 -14.78
N ILE A 183 -7.92 -7.37 -14.94
CA ILE A 183 -9.34 -7.50 -14.58
C ILE A 183 -10.05 -8.50 -15.50
N ILE A 184 -9.70 -8.53 -16.79
CA ILE A 184 -10.32 -9.42 -17.79
C ILE A 184 -9.66 -10.79 -17.90
N ASN A 185 -8.44 -10.95 -17.40
CA ASN A 185 -7.71 -12.20 -17.52
C ASN A 185 -8.19 -13.24 -16.49
N ASP A 186 -8.80 -14.33 -16.96
CA ASP A 186 -9.31 -15.41 -16.10
C ASP A 186 -8.23 -16.28 -15.46
N GLU A 187 -6.98 -16.19 -15.94
CA GLU A 187 -5.83 -16.86 -15.32
C GLU A 187 -5.30 -16.12 -14.08
N ILE A 188 -5.75 -14.88 -13.85
CA ILE A 188 -5.37 -14.12 -12.67
C ILE A 188 -6.34 -14.40 -11.54
N GLU A 189 -5.75 -14.81 -10.42
CA GLU A 189 -6.50 -15.14 -9.21
C GLU A 189 -7.43 -14.01 -8.76
N SER A 190 -8.63 -14.41 -8.36
CA SER A 190 -9.70 -13.49 -8.00
C SER A 190 -9.27 -12.48 -6.94
N PHE A 191 -8.50 -12.90 -5.94
CA PHE A 191 -8.07 -12.01 -4.88
C PHE A 191 -7.15 -10.88 -5.36
N TRP A 192 -6.37 -11.07 -6.44
CA TRP A 192 -5.58 -10.00 -7.05
C TRP A 192 -6.47 -8.98 -7.75
N LYS A 193 -7.53 -9.44 -8.43
CA LYS A 193 -8.55 -8.55 -8.99
C LYS A 193 -9.22 -7.71 -7.90
N ASP A 194 -9.48 -8.28 -6.73
CA ASP A 194 -9.98 -7.50 -5.57
C ASP A 194 -8.99 -6.43 -5.13
N GLU A 195 -7.70 -6.76 -5.02
CA GLU A 195 -6.69 -5.77 -4.63
C GLU A 195 -6.57 -4.61 -5.64
N ILE A 196 -6.68 -4.93 -6.93
CA ILE A 196 -6.72 -3.94 -8.00
C ILE A 196 -7.95 -3.04 -7.85
N LEU A 197 -9.14 -3.64 -7.73
CA LEU A 197 -10.39 -2.90 -7.62
C LEU A 197 -10.40 -1.99 -6.39
N VAL A 198 -9.90 -2.44 -5.23
CA VAL A 198 -9.79 -1.58 -4.03
C VAL A 198 -8.92 -0.35 -4.33
N SER A 199 -7.75 -0.55 -4.95
CA SER A 199 -6.83 0.54 -5.26
C SER A 199 -7.42 1.52 -6.27
N VAL A 200 -8.09 1.01 -7.31
CA VAL A 200 -8.79 1.80 -8.33
C VAL A 200 -9.91 2.63 -7.71
N LEU A 201 -10.81 2.00 -6.94
CA LEU A 201 -11.99 2.64 -6.35
C LEU A 201 -11.63 3.70 -5.31
N LEU A 202 -10.49 3.58 -4.65
CA LEU A 202 -9.99 4.59 -3.73
C LEU A 202 -9.32 5.79 -4.43
N SER A 203 -9.06 5.70 -5.74
CA SER A 203 -8.30 6.69 -6.51
C SER A 203 -9.15 7.50 -7.49
N ASP A 204 -8.55 8.56 -8.05
CA ASP A 204 -9.15 9.32 -9.16
C ASP A 204 -9.29 8.50 -10.46
N TYR A 205 -8.49 7.43 -10.61
CA TYR A 205 -8.59 6.51 -11.74
C TYR A 205 -9.94 5.81 -11.84
N SER A 206 -10.71 5.73 -10.74
CA SER A 206 -12.04 5.12 -10.75
C SER A 206 -12.92 5.66 -11.89
N ARG A 207 -12.88 6.96 -12.20
CA ARG A 207 -13.69 7.51 -13.29
C ARG A 207 -13.29 6.93 -14.66
N VAL A 208 -11.99 6.81 -14.90
CA VAL A 208 -11.43 6.25 -16.14
C VAL A 208 -11.77 4.76 -16.24
N PHE A 209 -11.61 4.03 -15.13
CA PHE A 209 -11.96 2.62 -15.06
C PHE A 209 -13.42 2.36 -15.49
N PHE A 210 -14.38 3.10 -14.94
CA PHE A 210 -15.80 2.92 -15.28
C PHE A 210 -16.13 3.27 -16.74
N GLN A 211 -15.36 4.17 -17.36
CA GLN A 211 -15.50 4.48 -18.79
C GLN A 211 -14.96 3.35 -19.67
N ILE A 212 -13.78 2.82 -19.34
CA ILE A 212 -13.14 1.74 -20.11
C ILE A 212 -13.93 0.43 -19.98
N PHE A 213 -14.39 0.12 -18.77
CA PHE A 213 -15.07 -1.12 -18.45
C PHE A 213 -16.60 -1.06 -18.58
N GLU A 214 -17.16 -0.01 -19.18
CA GLU A 214 -18.61 0.22 -19.24
C GLU A 214 -19.39 -1.00 -19.75
N ASN A 215 -19.03 -1.54 -20.92
CA ASN A 215 -19.69 -2.73 -21.47
C ASN A 215 -19.51 -3.95 -20.57
N LYS A 216 -18.29 -4.16 -20.05
CA LYS A 216 -17.96 -5.30 -19.20
C LYS A 216 -18.74 -5.30 -17.89
N LEU A 217 -19.06 -4.12 -17.36
CA LEU A 217 -19.88 -3.95 -16.15
C LEU A 217 -21.35 -4.31 -16.39
N LEU A 218 -21.83 -4.23 -17.63
CA LEU A 218 -23.22 -4.55 -18.02
C LEU A 218 -23.39 -6.01 -18.45
N GLU A 219 -22.32 -6.66 -18.92
CA GLU A 219 -22.30 -8.06 -19.33
C GLU A 219 -22.45 -9.05 -18.16
N ASN A 220 -22.66 -10.33 -18.49
CA ASN A 220 -22.63 -11.46 -17.55
C ASN A 220 -23.47 -11.26 -16.28
N ASN A 221 -24.72 -10.79 -16.43
CA ASN A 221 -25.61 -10.47 -15.31
C ASN A 221 -24.98 -9.50 -14.28
N GLN A 222 -24.14 -8.58 -14.78
CA GLN A 222 -23.47 -7.54 -14.01
C GLN A 222 -22.51 -8.07 -12.93
N GLU A 223 -21.91 -9.25 -13.12
CA GLU A 223 -21.03 -9.89 -12.13
C GLU A 223 -19.91 -8.95 -11.62
N LEU A 224 -19.24 -8.23 -12.52
CA LEU A 224 -18.17 -7.30 -12.14
C LEU A 224 -18.71 -6.11 -11.33
N LEU A 225 -19.85 -5.53 -11.73
CA LEU A 225 -20.49 -4.44 -11.00
C LEU A 225 -20.92 -4.89 -9.59
N MET A 226 -21.44 -6.11 -9.48
CA MET A 226 -21.86 -6.72 -8.21
C MET A 226 -20.67 -6.92 -7.26
N ARG A 227 -19.54 -7.39 -7.81
CA ARG A 227 -18.28 -7.50 -7.08
C ARG A 227 -17.79 -6.14 -6.60
N ILE A 228 -17.79 -5.12 -7.47
CA ILE A 228 -17.42 -3.75 -7.12
C ILE A 228 -18.33 -3.20 -6.02
N SER A 229 -19.64 -3.41 -6.12
CA SER A 229 -20.62 -2.97 -5.13
C SER A 229 -20.39 -3.62 -3.76
N PHE A 230 -19.94 -4.88 -3.74
CA PHE A 230 -19.48 -5.50 -2.50
C PHE A 230 -18.19 -4.86 -1.97
N ILE A 231 -17.18 -4.67 -2.82
CA ILE A 231 -15.86 -4.11 -2.44
C ILE A 231 -16.00 -2.70 -1.86
N ILE A 232 -16.79 -1.80 -2.46
CA ILE A 232 -16.93 -0.42 -1.94
C ILE A 232 -17.49 -0.40 -0.52
N ARG A 233 -18.41 -1.31 -0.19
CA ARG A 233 -19.04 -1.42 1.14
C ARG A 233 -18.08 -1.88 2.23
N ILE A 234 -17.04 -2.62 1.87
CA ILE A 234 -16.06 -3.17 2.82
C ILE A 234 -14.78 -2.34 2.88
N ALA A 235 -14.26 -1.88 1.75
CA ALA A 235 -12.92 -1.33 1.63
C ALA A 235 -12.88 0.19 1.36
N CYS A 236 -13.95 0.77 0.81
CA CYS A 236 -13.98 2.19 0.43
C CYS A 236 -14.70 3.05 1.48
N LYS A 237 -14.38 2.86 2.76
CA LYS A 237 -15.00 3.62 3.85
C LYS A 237 -13.98 4.03 4.90
N GLU A 238 -14.24 5.14 5.56
CA GLU A 238 -13.45 5.61 6.69
C GLU A 238 -14.36 6.06 7.83
N ILE A 239 -13.77 6.13 9.03
CA ILE A 239 -14.47 6.64 10.21
C ILE A 239 -14.84 8.10 9.97
N ASP A 240 -16.10 8.45 10.23
CA ASP A 240 -16.55 9.83 10.18
C ASP A 240 -16.19 10.56 11.49
N GLU A 241 -14.94 11.03 11.56
CA GLU A 241 -14.46 11.78 12.73
C GLU A 241 -15.24 13.08 12.97
N GLY A 242 -15.73 13.72 11.91
CA GLY A 242 -16.55 14.92 12.02
C GLY A 242 -17.86 14.64 12.73
N PHE A 243 -18.53 13.55 12.35
CA PHE A 243 -19.75 13.10 13.00
C PHE A 243 -19.52 12.63 14.43
N LEU A 244 -18.45 11.89 14.70
CA LEU A 244 -18.08 11.49 16.08
C LEU A 244 -17.87 12.72 16.97
N ASN A 245 -17.12 13.71 16.48
CA ASN A 245 -16.87 14.95 17.20
C ASN A 245 -18.18 15.73 17.48
N LEU A 246 -19.12 15.75 16.53
CA LEU A 246 -20.44 16.36 16.71
C LEU A 246 -21.25 15.67 17.82
N LEU A 247 -21.12 14.36 17.94
CA LEU A 247 -21.74 13.57 19.01
C LEU A 247 -21.00 13.68 20.36
N GLY A 248 -19.89 14.42 20.42
CA GLY A 248 -19.04 14.50 21.61
C GLY A 248 -18.32 13.20 21.93
N LEU A 249 -18.20 12.29 20.95
CA LEU A 249 -17.53 11.00 21.08
C LEU A 249 -16.11 11.08 20.52
N GLN A 250 -15.13 10.61 21.28
CA GLN A 250 -13.77 10.41 20.79
C GLN A 250 -13.56 8.98 20.32
N LYS A 251 -12.58 8.78 19.42
CA LYS A 251 -12.17 7.45 18.93
C LYS A 251 -11.82 6.46 20.05
N THR A 252 -11.40 6.96 21.20
CA THR A 252 -11.04 6.18 22.39
C THR A 252 -12.25 5.75 23.23
N ASP A 253 -13.43 6.30 22.97
CA ASP A 253 -14.62 5.97 23.74
C ASP A 253 -15.13 4.59 23.31
N GLY A 254 -15.32 3.69 24.27
CA GLY A 254 -15.77 2.31 24.01
C GLY A 254 -17.10 2.20 23.24
N ILE A 255 -17.86 3.29 23.12
CA ILE A 255 -19.07 3.40 22.28
C ILE A 255 -18.72 3.67 20.81
N ALA A 256 -17.77 4.58 20.53
CA ALA A 256 -17.25 4.80 19.17
C ALA A 256 -16.59 3.53 18.59
N LEU A 257 -16.01 2.69 19.46
CA LEU A 257 -15.47 1.38 19.08
C LEU A 257 -16.56 0.32 18.79
N LYS A 258 -17.77 0.48 19.35
CA LYS A 258 -18.90 -0.45 19.15
C LYS A 258 -19.79 -0.07 17.98
N THR A 259 -19.86 1.21 17.63
CA THR A 259 -20.67 1.73 16.51
C THR A 259 -19.75 2.52 15.59
N LEU A 260 -19.19 1.85 14.58
CA LEU A 260 -18.34 2.50 13.58
C LEU A 260 -19.24 3.33 12.64
N PHE A 261 -19.42 4.60 12.96
CA PHE A 261 -19.99 5.56 12.00
C PHE A 261 -18.97 5.79 10.89
N THR A 262 -19.30 5.34 9.69
CA THR A 262 -18.43 5.44 8.53
C THR A 262 -19.03 6.30 7.43
N LYS A 263 -18.16 6.98 6.70
CA LYS A 263 -18.50 7.69 5.46
C LYS A 263 -17.77 7.06 4.26
N PRO A 264 -18.28 7.26 3.04
CA PRO A 264 -17.58 6.92 1.81
C PRO A 264 -16.15 7.47 1.77
N LYS A 265 -15.21 6.68 1.26
CA LYS A 265 -13.82 7.07 0.98
C LYS A 265 -13.47 6.79 -0.47
N GLY A 266 -12.74 7.71 -1.10
CA GLY A 266 -12.35 7.62 -2.51
C GLY A 266 -13.48 7.90 -3.49
N ASN A 267 -13.18 7.90 -4.78
CA ASN A 267 -14.14 8.28 -5.83
C ASN A 267 -15.04 7.14 -6.32
N GLY A 268 -14.75 5.90 -5.91
CA GLY A 268 -15.47 4.69 -6.31
C GLY A 268 -16.96 4.76 -6.01
N TRP A 269 -17.34 5.29 -4.84
CA TRP A 269 -18.76 5.46 -4.49
C TRP A 269 -19.52 6.34 -5.48
N ASN A 270 -18.96 7.50 -5.81
CA ASN A 270 -19.58 8.41 -6.78
C ASN A 270 -19.65 7.74 -8.16
N CYS A 271 -18.58 7.07 -8.61
CA CYS A 271 -18.55 6.40 -9.90
C CYS A 271 -19.58 5.28 -9.99
N VAL A 272 -19.71 4.47 -8.94
CA VAL A 272 -20.72 3.41 -8.86
C VAL A 272 -22.12 3.99 -8.92
N ILE A 273 -22.44 4.98 -8.09
CA ILE A 273 -23.76 5.63 -8.06
C ILE A 273 -24.10 6.25 -9.42
N ASP A 274 -23.16 6.98 -10.03
CA ASP A 274 -23.34 7.60 -11.34
C ASP A 274 -23.57 6.54 -12.42
N PHE A 275 -22.79 5.46 -12.42
CA PHE A 275 -22.93 4.36 -13.36
C PHE A 275 -24.30 3.69 -13.24
N ILE A 276 -24.72 3.39 -12.01
CA ILE A 276 -26.02 2.76 -11.76
C ILE A 276 -27.15 3.69 -12.22
N HIS A 277 -27.05 4.98 -11.89
CA HIS A 277 -28.07 5.94 -12.29
C HIS A 277 -28.17 6.08 -13.82
N LYS A 278 -27.02 6.07 -14.52
CA LYS A 278 -26.93 6.14 -15.99
C LYS A 278 -27.59 4.93 -16.66
N HIS A 279 -27.35 3.72 -16.16
CA HIS A 279 -27.80 2.46 -16.77
C HIS A 279 -29.03 1.83 -16.10
N LYS A 280 -29.76 2.59 -15.27
CA LYS A 280 -30.89 2.08 -14.48
C LYS A 280 -31.99 1.37 -15.28
N GLN A 281 -32.14 1.68 -16.56
CA GLN A 281 -33.12 1.04 -17.44
C GLN A 281 -32.65 -0.34 -17.94
N GLU A 282 -31.35 -0.59 -17.91
CA GLU A 282 -30.72 -1.83 -18.34
C GLU A 282 -30.64 -2.85 -17.19
N PHE A 283 -30.72 -2.40 -15.93
CA PHE A 283 -30.82 -3.28 -14.79
C PHE A 283 -32.23 -3.85 -14.67
N GLY A 284 -32.35 -5.17 -14.84
CA GLY A 284 -33.57 -5.89 -14.52
C GLY A 284 -33.88 -5.82 -13.02
N LEU A 285 -35.13 -6.14 -12.64
CA LEU A 285 -35.62 -6.15 -11.26
C LEU A 285 -34.81 -7.05 -10.31
N HIS A 286 -34.03 -8.00 -10.84
CA HIS A 286 -33.33 -9.00 -10.05
C HIS A 286 -32.13 -8.44 -9.25
N ASN A 287 -31.47 -7.41 -9.77
CA ASN A 287 -30.21 -6.89 -9.21
C ASN A 287 -30.37 -5.56 -8.44
N ILE A 288 -31.57 -4.95 -8.47
CA ILE A 288 -31.88 -3.67 -7.81
C ILE A 288 -31.67 -3.70 -6.30
N ASN A 289 -31.87 -4.85 -5.65
CA ASN A 289 -31.77 -4.97 -4.18
C ASN A 289 -30.34 -5.20 -3.66
N ILE A 290 -29.38 -5.46 -4.57
CA ILE A 290 -28.01 -5.83 -4.18
C ILE A 290 -27.01 -4.69 -4.48
N ILE A 291 -27.37 -3.87 -5.45
CA ILE A 291 -26.69 -2.64 -5.85
C ILE A 291 -27.02 -1.53 -4.85
#